data_AF-A0A0L7KLW3-F1
#
_entry.id   AF-A0A0L7KLW3-F1
#
_cell.length_a   1.000
_cell.length_b   1.000
_cell.length_c   1.000
_cell.angle_alpha   90.00
_cell.angle_beta   90.00
_cell.angle_gamma   90.00
#
_symmetry.space_group_name_H-M   'P 1'
#
loop_
_entity.id
_entity.type
_entity.pdbx_description
1 polymer ?
#
loop_
_entity_poly.entity_id
_entity_poly.type
_entity_poly.pdbx_seq_one_letter_code
_entity_poly.pdbx_strand_id
1 'polypeptide(L)' 'MDIITSRVTGATGTIATNGEPRDLHQFRKLSRYIMQQDLLQPYITVLEAMTMAADLKLGTEMGYERKAIV' A
#
# COMPACT_ATOMS: atom_id res chain seq x y z
N MET A 1 0.32 10.30 -10.02
CA MET A 1 0.46 8.91 -9.52
C MET A 1 -0.85 8.12 -9.60
N ASP A 2 -2.01 8.77 -9.48
CA ASP A 2 -3.32 8.10 -9.37
C ASP A 2 -3.74 7.26 -10.57
N ILE A 3 -3.26 7.58 -11.77
CA ILE A 3 -3.46 6.76 -12.98
C ILE A 3 -2.76 5.39 -12.85
N ILE A 4 -1.56 5.36 -12.25
CA ILE A 4 -0.77 4.13 -12.04
C ILE A 4 -1.32 3.30 -10.89
N THR A 5 -2.00 3.91 -9.91
CA THR A 5 -2.63 3.19 -8.79
C THR A 5 -4.09 2.86 -9.07
N SER A 6 -4.59 3.14 -10.27
CA SER A 6 -5.99 2.95 -10.68
C SER A 6 -7.01 3.72 -9.81
N ARG A 7 -6.61 4.88 -9.29
CA ARG A 7 -7.47 5.82 -8.54
C ARG A 7 -8.15 6.85 -9.43
N VAL A 8 -7.78 6.94 -10.71
CA VAL A 8 -8.43 7.77 -11.74
C VAL A 8 -8.89 6.87 -12.89
N THR A 9 -10.13 7.06 -13.35
CA THR A 9 -10.70 6.37 -14.53
C THR A 9 -10.59 7.25 -15.78
N GLY A 10 -10.51 6.65 -16.96
CA GLY A 10 -10.53 7.37 -18.24
C GLY A 10 -9.16 7.77 -18.81
N ALA A 11 -8.07 7.32 -18.18
CA ALA A 11 -6.74 7.41 -18.80
C ALA A 11 -6.63 6.38 -19.94
N THR A 12 -6.08 6.80 -21.07
CA THR A 12 -5.82 5.96 -22.24
C THR A 12 -4.38 5.45 -22.24
N GLY A 13 -4.15 4.28 -22.84
CA GLY A 13 -2.82 3.65 -22.93
C GLY A 13 -2.72 2.34 -22.15
N THR A 14 -1.55 1.69 -22.23
CA THR A 14 -1.26 0.42 -21.53
C THR A 14 -0.31 0.67 -20.37
N ILE A 15 -0.58 0.02 -19.23
CA ILE A 15 0.30 0.05 -18.07
C ILE A 15 0.78 -1.38 -17.84
N ALA A 16 2.10 -1.56 -17.95
CA ALA A 16 2.76 -2.84 -17.73
C ALA A 16 3.60 -2.80 -16.45
N THR A 17 3.70 -3.94 -15.78
CA THR A 17 4.57 -4.17 -14.62
C THR A 17 5.51 -5.30 -14.97
N ASN A 18 6.82 -5.03 -14.97
CA ASN A 18 7.86 -5.96 -15.39
C ASN A 18 7.67 -6.52 -16.82
N GLY A 19 7.18 -5.69 -17.75
CA GLY A 19 6.93 -6.08 -19.15
C GLY A 19 5.57 -6.76 -19.39
N GLU A 20 4.91 -7.25 -18.34
CA GLU A 20 3.60 -7.88 -18.42
C GLU A 20 2.45 -6.91 -18.17
N PRO A 21 1.25 -7.13 -18.76
CA PRO A 21 0.06 -6.35 -18.43
C PRO A 21 -0.19 -6.32 -16.93
N ARG A 22 -0.39 -5.12 -16.38
CA ARG A 22 -0.53 -4.93 -14.93
C ARG A 22 -1.79 -5.62 -14.40
N ASP A 23 -1.61 -6.62 -13.55
CA ASP A 23 -2.65 -7.14 -12.66
C ASP A 23 -2.83 -6.18 -11.48
N LEU A 24 -3.99 -5.53 -11.39
CA LEU A 24 -4.30 -4.56 -10.33
C LEU A 24 -4.32 -5.19 -8.93
N HIS A 25 -4.74 -6.45 -8.80
CA HIS A 25 -4.80 -7.13 -7.51
C HIS A 25 -3.39 -7.39 -6.98
N GLN A 26 -2.52 -7.96 -7.81
CA GLN A 26 -1.12 -8.20 -7.45
C GLN A 26 -0.36 -6.89 -7.27
N PHE A 27 -0.57 -5.92 -8.16
CA PHE A 27 0.08 -4.62 -8.09
C PHE A 27 -0.22 -3.89 -6.78
N ARG A 28 -1.46 -3.93 -6.28
CA ARG A 28 -1.81 -3.34 -4.97
C ARG A 28 -1.15 -4.05 -3.78
N LYS A 29 -0.87 -5.34 -3.90
CA LYS A 29 -0.14 -6.11 -2.89
C LYS A 29 1.35 -5.80 -2.89
N LEU A 30 1.95 -5.55 -4.05
CA LEU A 30 3.38 -5.28 -4.18
C LEU A 30 3.74 -3.80 -4.00
N SER A 31 2.96 -2.91 -4.59
CA SER A 31 3.22 -1.46 -4.56
C SER A 31 2.73 -0.81 -3.27
N ARG A 32 3.31 0.36 -2.95
CA ARG A 32 2.81 1.30 -1.95
C ARG A 32 2.61 2.67 -2.57
N TYR A 33 1.52 3.34 -2.15
CA TYR A 33 1.17 4.68 -2.60
C TYR A 33 0.98 5.56 -1.39
N ILE A 34 1.79 6.62 -1.30
CA ILE A 34 1.73 7.64 -0.25
C ILE A 34 1.06 8.87 -0.85
N MET A 35 0.01 9.35 -0.19
CA MET A 35 -0.72 10.53 -0.64
C MET A 35 0.05 11.79 -0.28
N GLN A 36 -0.18 12.86 -1.04
CA GLN A 36 0.45 14.17 -0.76
C GLN A 36 -0.11 14.81 0.51
N GLN A 37 -1.37 14.52 0.86
CA GLN A 37 -1.99 14.96 2.10
C GLN A 37 -1.91 13.84 3.13
N ASP A 38 -1.38 14.17 4.30
CA ASP A 38 -1.29 13.25 5.42
C ASP A 38 -2.65 13.15 6.13
N LEU A 39 -3.37 12.05 5.88
CA LEU A 39 -4.58 11.70 6.63
C LEU A 39 -4.20 10.91 7.89
N LEU A 40 -3.56 11.59 8.85
CA LEU A 40 -3.24 11.00 10.16
C LEU A 40 -4.47 11.02 11.06
N GLN A 41 -4.66 9.95 11.85
CA GLN A 41 -5.69 9.94 12.88
C GLN A 41 -5.19 10.73 14.11
N PRO A 42 -5.93 11.73 14.59
CA PRO A 42 -5.42 12.67 15.60
C PRO A 42 -5.25 12.08 17.01
N TYR A 43 -5.86 10.93 17.29
CA TYR A 43 -5.89 10.30 18.62
C TYR A 43 -5.06 9.03 18.72
N ILE A 44 -4.21 8.75 17.74
CA ILE A 44 -3.29 7.60 17.79
C ILE A 44 -1.85 8.10 17.74
N THR A 45 -1.00 7.41 18.48
CA THR A 45 0.44 7.60 18.44
C THR A 45 1.02 7.07 17.13
N VAL A 46 2.24 7.52 16.81
CA VAL A 46 2.99 7.01 15.64
C VAL A 46 3.18 5.50 15.74
N LEU A 47 3.47 4.98 16.95
CA LEU A 47 3.67 3.55 17.17
C LEU A 47 2.40 2.74 16.86
N GLU A 48 1.24 3.22 17.30
CA GLU A 48 -0.04 2.56 17.04
C GLU A 48 -0.36 2.57 15.53
N ALA A 49 -0.18 3.71 14.86
CA ALA A 49 -0.39 3.82 13.42
C ALA A 49 0.50 2.85 12.63
N MET A 50 1.78 2.77 12.99
CA MET A 50 2.75 1.87 12.35
C MET A 50 2.45 0.39 12.64
N THR A 51 2.05 0.07 13.88
CA THR A 51 1.67 -1.30 14.25
C THR A 51 0.44 -1.75 13.45
N MET A 52 -0.59 -0.91 13.35
CA MET A 52 -1.78 -1.21 12.54
C MET A 52 -1.43 -1.37 11.05
N ALA A 53 -0.56 -0.49 10.51
CA ALA A 53 -0.12 -0.59 9.12
C ALA A 53 0.67 -1.88 8.85
N ALA A 54 1.52 -2.31 9.78
CA ALA A 54 2.28 -3.55 9.71
C ALA A 54 1.35 -4.77 9.75
N ASP A 55 0.37 -4.80 10.66
CA ASP A 55 -0.60 -5.89 10.76
C ASP A 55 -1.46 -6.05 9.50
N LEU A 56 -1.93 -4.94 8.93
CA LEU A 56 -2.72 -4.96 7.69
C LEU A 56 -1.89 -5.33 6.45
N LYS A 57 -0.58 -5.07 6.45
CA LYS A 57 0.30 -5.34 5.31
C LYS A 57 0.89 -6.74 5.33
N LEU A 58 1.39 -7.17 6.48
CA LEU A 58 2.20 -8.38 6.62
C LEU A 58 1.35 -9.62 6.91
N GLY A 59 0.05 -9.44 7.18
CA GLY A 59 -0.88 -10.54 7.42
C GLY A 59 -0.65 -11.21 8.77
N THR A 60 -1.38 -12.30 9.05
CA THR A 60 -1.30 -13.04 10.33
C THR A 60 -0.19 -14.09 10.36
N GLU A 61 0.45 -14.35 9.23
CA GLU A 61 1.47 -15.41 9.09
C GLU A 61 2.82 -15.00 9.68
N MET A 62 3.07 -13.69 9.82
CA MET A 62 4.26 -13.17 10.50
C MET A 62 3.97 -12.94 12.00
N GLY A 63 4.80 -13.56 12.85
CA GLY A 63 4.77 -13.33 14.29
C GLY A 63 5.11 -11.88 14.67
N TYR A 64 4.59 -11.44 15.81
CA TYR A 64 4.69 -10.05 16.29
C TYR A 64 6.13 -9.52 16.33
N GLU A 65 7.06 -10.29 16.89
CA GLU A 65 8.48 -9.88 16.96
C GLU A 65 9.08 -9.64 15.58
N ARG A 66 8.65 -10.41 14.58
CA ARG A 66 9.14 -10.28 13.21
C ARG A 66 8.53 -9.07 12.49
N LYS A 67 7.32 -8.66 12.89
CA LYS A 67 6.66 -7.45 12.37
C LYS A 67 7.24 -6.18 12.99
N ALA A 68 7.65 -6.22 14.26
CA ALA A 68 8.20 -5.08 14.97
C ALA A 68 9.60 -4.64 14.48
N ILE A 69 10.27 -5.48 13.69
CA ILE A 69 11.62 -5.24 13.16
C ILE A 69 11.59 -4.68 11.72
N VAL A 70 10.45 -4.76 11.03
CA VAL A 70 10.26 -4.29 9.64
C VAL A 70 9.84 -2.82 9.63
#